data_AF-A0A433PEK1-F1
#
_entry.id   AF-A0A433PEK1-F1
#
_cell.length_a   1.000
_cell.length_b   1.000
_cell.length_c   1.000
_cell.angle_alpha   90.00
_cell.angle_beta   90.00
_cell.angle_gamma   90.00
#
_symmetry.space_group_name_H-M   'P 1'
#
loop_
_entity.id
_entity.type
_entity.pdbx_description
1 polymer ?
#
loop_
_entity_poly.entity_id
_entity_poly.type
_entity_poly.pdbx_seq_one_letter_code
_entity_poly.pdbx_strand_id
1 'polypeptide(L)'
;MLLQLLPEQDLKDIIEKYEAPDPLTVLQLVAKYENRQLKDATVIIVVDGMQNIMTSYDDGMDQNSVFYTTLSNLGDLAISDSFLIPCCTATITRPVTESLRPSSRKRIWLPVNSLEPPTISQQPVFQMDDTLVKLLVSDCGGHGRALEILAEVIGTFDLRKCDVGDLMRELRDQLAGRYRDALALTIKEAGAIVRAILTHQQLDANLPIRDTDKRPDQIASPGLIQYVKDHGNSGYLTAPYIWIWMLAKNIGESIPNWRFDDYNEHMSKEDKALPPESLTWQNFEHFNARFRCLKSWVLDEGTYTTISKVHYGARLKGNIHFKNHHLRIDAASLQTDTRTYKGNANKWEVKCECGTFDVRKCKNCIINLASPKFADAFLGLDSTRHSCNEVHQYKYYNSATVSQRLYEEERNKAASSQDFFILFTTQKDCNINLPRYSGIVDGTCWNDYYGPFAGRAFIYSVDGPPNINTATRSTLQLAIPRR
;
A
#
# COMPACT_ATOMS: atom_id res chain seq x y z
N MET A 1 24.04 21.78 23.22
CA MET A 1 23.78 22.80 24.26
C MET A 1 24.68 24.01 24.13
N LEU A 2 26.02 23.89 24.11
CA LEU A 2 26.91 25.05 23.93
C LEU A 2 26.65 25.83 22.63
N LEU A 3 26.33 25.15 21.53
CA LEU A 3 25.99 25.79 20.26
C LEU A 3 24.74 26.69 20.33
N GLN A 4 23.79 26.37 21.22
CA GLN A 4 22.60 27.22 21.45
C GLN A 4 22.95 28.47 22.28
N LEU A 5 24.03 28.42 23.07
CA LEU A 5 24.53 29.54 23.87
C LEU A 5 25.54 30.41 23.09
N LEU A 6 26.16 29.85 22.04
CA LEU A 6 27.18 30.47 21.22
C LEU A 6 26.84 30.33 19.73
N PRO A 7 25.72 30.91 19.26
CA PRO A 7 25.21 30.69 17.90
C PRO A 7 26.13 31.23 16.80
N GLU A 8 27.08 32.10 17.14
CA GLU A 8 28.02 32.73 16.21
C GLU A 8 29.37 31.99 16.11
N GLN A 9 29.58 30.93 16.89
CA GLN A 9 30.81 30.14 16.86
C GLN A 9 30.61 28.83 16.10
N ASP A 10 31.61 28.46 15.30
CA ASP A 10 31.63 27.18 14.61
C ASP A 10 31.72 26.02 15.62
N LEU A 11 31.03 24.92 15.34
CA LEU A 11 31.00 23.74 16.23
C LEU A 11 32.40 23.21 16.50
N LYS A 12 33.28 23.25 15.50
CA LYS A 12 34.66 22.75 15.60
C LYS A 12 35.48 23.62 16.56
N ASP A 13 35.33 24.93 16.47
CA ASP A 13 35.96 25.89 17.39
C ASP A 13 35.49 25.71 18.84
N ILE A 14 34.20 25.39 19.03
CA ILE A 14 33.63 25.12 20.36
C ILE A 14 34.23 23.83 20.93
N ILE A 15 34.30 22.76 20.15
CA ILE A 15 34.86 21.47 20.58
C ILE A 15 36.35 21.59 20.93
N GLU A 16 37.11 22.39 20.18
CA GLU A 16 38.55 22.59 20.44
C GLU A 16 38.83 23.45 21.68
N LYS A 17 37.96 24.42 21.99
CA LYS A 17 38.17 25.37 23.09
C LYS A 17 37.55 24.95 24.41
N TYR A 18 36.56 24.06 24.39
CA TYR A 18 35.81 23.66 25.57
C TYR A 18 35.89 22.16 25.77
N GLU A 19 36.39 21.76 26.94
CA GLU A 19 36.24 20.40 27.42
C GLU A 19 34.76 20.18 27.76
N ALA A 20 34.07 19.37 26.95
CA ALA A 20 32.66 19.11 27.14
C ALA A 20 32.45 18.41 28.49
N PRO A 21 31.57 18.93 29.37
CA PRO A 21 31.27 18.26 30.63
C PRO A 21 30.60 16.91 30.35
N ASP A 22 30.88 15.94 31.22
CA ASP A 22 30.18 14.65 31.18
C ASP A 22 28.65 14.87 31.19
N PRO A 23 27.87 14.21 30.32
CA PRO A 23 26.45 14.49 30.20
C PRO A 23 25.68 14.30 31.51
N LEU A 24 26.05 13.34 32.38
CA LEU A 24 25.39 13.16 33.68
C LEU A 24 25.64 14.37 34.60
N THR A 25 26.81 14.98 34.51
CA THR A 25 27.12 16.21 35.25
C THR A 25 26.18 17.35 34.86
N VAL A 26 25.90 17.50 33.57
CA VAL A 26 24.94 18.51 33.08
C VAL A 26 23.54 18.22 33.61
N LEU A 27 23.10 16.96 33.58
CA LEU A 27 21.78 16.57 34.08
C LEU A 27 21.65 16.76 35.60
N GLN A 28 22.71 16.50 36.36
CA GLN A 28 22.74 16.77 37.81
C GLN A 28 22.54 18.27 38.10
N LEU A 29 23.16 19.14 37.30
CA LEU A 29 22.99 20.59 37.42
C LEU A 29 21.54 21.02 37.10
N VAL A 30 20.94 20.46 36.05
CA VAL A 30 19.54 20.71 35.69
C VAL A 30 18.59 20.22 36.79
N ALA A 31 18.78 19.01 37.31
CA ALA A 31 17.98 18.48 38.41
C ALA A 31 18.10 19.35 39.66
N LYS A 32 19.32 19.81 39.99
CA LYS A 32 19.57 20.71 41.12
C LYS A 32 18.88 22.07 40.95
N TYR A 33 18.87 22.62 39.73
CA TYR A 33 18.13 23.85 39.42
C TYR A 33 16.63 23.68 39.69
N GLU A 34 16.07 22.52 39.35
CA GLU A 34 14.67 22.14 39.64
C GLU A 34 14.42 21.72 41.11
N ASN A 35 15.41 21.90 42.01
CA ASN A 35 15.37 21.46 43.41
C ASN A 35 15.10 19.95 43.59
N ARG A 36 15.62 19.11 42.70
CA ARG A 36 15.50 17.65 42.74
C ARG A 36 16.87 16.98 42.71
N GLN A 37 16.94 15.74 43.21
CA GLN A 37 18.07 14.86 42.92
C GLN A 37 17.85 14.19 41.57
N LEU A 38 18.92 13.93 40.82
CA LEU A 38 18.81 13.35 39.48
C LEU A 38 18.08 11.98 39.49
N LYS A 39 18.34 11.15 40.51
CA LYS A 39 17.65 9.85 40.71
C LYS A 39 16.14 9.96 40.87
N ASP A 40 15.65 11.12 41.30
CA ASP A 40 14.22 11.40 41.53
C ASP A 40 13.62 12.19 40.35
N ALA A 41 14.42 12.46 39.30
CA ALA A 41 14.00 13.15 38.10
C ALA A 41 13.73 12.17 36.96
N THR A 42 12.67 12.44 36.21
CA THR A 42 12.43 11.82 34.90
C THR A 42 13.05 12.73 33.84
N VAL A 43 14.04 12.22 33.11
CA VAL A 43 14.76 12.98 32.09
C VAL A 43 14.50 12.36 30.72
N ILE A 44 14.05 13.18 29.77
CA ILE A 44 13.97 12.81 28.37
C ILE A 44 14.98 13.68 27.62
N ILE A 45 15.99 13.03 27.01
CA ILE A 45 16.99 13.72 26.19
C ILE A 45 16.61 13.48 24.74
N VAL A 46 16.50 14.55 23.96
CA VAL A 46 16.21 14.44 22.52
C VAL A 46 17.38 15.03 21.75
N VAL A 47 18.09 14.18 21.00
CA VAL A 47 19.16 14.58 20.09
C VAL A 47 18.65 14.47 18.66
N ASP A 48 18.36 15.63 18.05
CA ASP A 48 17.82 15.68 16.70
C ASP A 48 18.94 15.76 15.64
N GLY A 49 18.78 15.06 14.53
CA GLY A 49 19.63 15.18 13.35
C GLY A 49 21.00 14.53 13.44
N MET A 50 21.10 13.30 13.98
CA MET A 50 22.36 12.56 14.12
C MET A 50 23.15 12.41 12.81
N GLN A 51 22.51 12.46 11.64
CA GLN A 51 23.20 12.42 10.35
C GLN A 51 24.15 13.61 10.14
N ASN A 52 23.94 14.74 10.83
CA ASN A 52 24.72 15.97 10.61
C ASN A 52 26.14 15.89 11.19
N ILE A 53 26.41 14.94 12.08
CA ILE A 53 27.73 14.71 12.67
C ILE A 53 28.52 13.61 11.95
N MET A 54 27.98 13.08 10.85
CA MET A 54 28.68 12.08 10.04
C MET A 54 29.61 12.73 9.03
N THR A 55 30.72 12.05 8.79
CA THR A 55 31.71 12.40 7.77
C THR A 55 31.71 11.40 6.61
N SER A 56 31.34 10.15 6.88
CA SER A 56 31.21 9.09 5.89
C SER A 56 30.00 8.21 6.18
N TYR A 57 29.51 7.53 5.15
CA TYR A 57 28.45 6.52 5.27
C TYR A 57 28.90 5.28 6.07
N ASP A 58 30.22 5.08 6.20
CA ASP A 58 30.81 3.98 6.96
C ASP A 58 31.02 4.30 8.45
N ASP A 59 30.68 5.52 8.89
CA ASP A 59 30.75 5.94 10.30
C ASP A 59 29.94 5.00 11.22
N GLY A 60 28.92 4.32 10.69
CA GLY A 60 28.16 3.31 11.45
C GLY A 60 28.97 2.09 11.88
N MET A 61 30.09 1.80 11.20
CA MET A 61 31.01 0.70 11.51
C MET A 61 32.34 1.19 12.12
N ASP A 62 32.67 2.47 11.98
CA ASP A 62 33.85 3.06 12.59
C ASP A 62 33.56 3.49 14.03
N GLN A 63 34.08 2.71 14.98
CA GLN A 63 33.96 2.97 16.41
C GLN A 63 34.58 4.30 16.85
N ASN A 64 35.50 4.86 16.06
CA ASN A 64 36.15 6.15 16.35
C ASN A 64 35.39 7.33 15.74
N SER A 65 34.36 7.09 14.93
CA SER A 65 33.58 8.18 14.35
C SER A 65 32.77 8.90 15.44
N VAL A 66 32.56 10.21 15.22
CA VAL A 66 31.76 11.04 16.12
C VAL A 66 30.32 10.51 16.20
N PHE A 67 29.78 10.04 15.07
CA PHE A 67 28.46 9.43 14.99
C PHE A 67 28.33 8.17 15.86
N TYR A 68 29.23 7.19 15.69
CA TYR A 68 29.19 5.93 16.45
C TYR A 68 29.34 6.18 17.94
N THR A 69 30.32 7.01 18.30
CA THR A 69 30.62 7.35 19.70
C THR A 69 29.43 8.06 20.34
N THR A 70 28.83 9.04 19.66
CA THR A 70 27.67 9.78 20.18
C THR A 70 26.46 8.85 20.38
N LEU A 71 26.16 7.98 19.42
CA LEU A 71 25.04 7.04 19.52
C LEU A 71 25.26 6.02 20.66
N SER A 72 26.49 5.53 20.82
CA SER A 72 26.85 4.61 21.91
C SER A 72 26.71 5.29 23.28
N ASN A 73 27.24 6.51 23.42
CA ASN A 73 27.14 7.30 24.64
C ASN A 73 25.68 7.61 25.01
N LEU A 74 24.83 7.93 24.01
CA LEU A 74 23.39 8.09 24.24
C LEU A 74 22.75 6.80 24.75
N GLY A 75 23.15 5.66 24.20
CA GLY A 75 22.77 4.36 24.75
C GLY A 75 23.18 4.24 26.21
N ASP A 76 24.44 4.50 26.55
CA ASP A 76 24.97 4.28 27.90
C ASP A 76 24.35 5.21 28.96
N LEU A 77 23.91 6.41 28.56
CA LEU A 77 23.13 7.28 29.45
C LEU A 77 21.83 6.65 29.97
N ALA A 78 21.22 5.73 29.21
CA ALA A 78 20.03 5.00 29.65
C ALA A 78 20.32 4.00 30.79
N ILE A 79 21.59 3.72 31.11
CA ILE A 79 22.00 2.78 32.17
C ILE A 79 22.21 3.51 33.52
N SER A 80 22.03 4.83 33.59
CA SER A 80 22.20 5.58 34.84
C SER A 80 21.24 5.13 35.95
N ASP A 81 21.58 5.40 37.21
CA ASP A 81 20.70 5.18 38.39
C ASP A 81 19.40 6.02 38.36
N SER A 82 19.22 6.85 37.34
CA SER A 82 18.11 7.78 37.17
C SER A 82 17.23 7.35 35.99
N PHE A 83 15.94 7.67 36.05
CA PHE A 83 15.01 7.32 34.98
C PHE A 83 15.21 8.25 33.77
N LEU A 84 16.10 7.84 32.86
CA LEU A 84 16.55 8.61 31.70
C LEU A 84 16.17 7.90 30.39
N ILE A 85 15.47 8.61 29.52
CA ILE A 85 15.09 8.15 28.18
C ILE A 85 15.85 8.98 27.14
N PRO A 86 16.95 8.45 26.56
CA PRO A 86 17.64 9.08 25.47
C PRO A 86 16.96 8.73 24.15
N CYS A 87 16.50 9.76 23.46
CA CYS A 87 15.92 9.72 22.14
C CYS A 87 16.90 10.38 21.17
N CYS A 88 17.11 9.76 20.01
CA CYS A 88 17.80 10.42 18.91
C CYS A 88 17.03 10.24 17.61
N THR A 89 17.16 11.20 16.71
CA THR A 89 16.60 11.11 15.36
C THR A 89 17.75 11.03 14.36
N ALA A 90 17.54 10.29 13.28
CA ALA A 90 18.45 10.23 12.16
C ALA A 90 17.65 10.02 10.88
N THR A 91 18.03 10.69 9.78
CA THR A 91 17.38 10.48 8.46
C THR A 91 18.00 9.31 7.67
N ILE A 92 18.77 8.46 8.35
CA ILE A 92 19.64 7.44 7.76
C ILE A 92 19.47 6.13 8.54
N THR A 93 19.36 5.01 7.83
CA THR A 93 19.01 3.74 8.46
C THR A 93 20.21 2.81 8.64
N ARG A 94 21.06 2.67 7.61
CA ARG A 94 22.20 1.71 7.68
C ARG A 94 23.19 2.06 8.79
N PRO A 95 23.69 3.31 8.90
CA PRO A 95 24.70 3.63 9.91
C PRO A 95 24.20 3.38 11.33
N VAL A 96 22.96 3.78 11.65
CA VAL A 96 22.31 3.49 12.94
C VAL A 96 22.22 1.98 13.19
N THR A 97 21.79 1.21 12.19
CA THR A 97 21.61 -0.24 12.33
C THR A 97 22.93 -0.96 12.57
N GLU A 98 23.98 -0.58 11.86
CA GLU A 98 25.32 -1.16 12.04
C GLU A 98 25.92 -0.79 13.40
N SER A 99 25.77 0.46 13.84
CA SER A 99 26.27 0.88 15.17
C SER A 99 25.58 0.14 16.31
N LEU A 100 24.29 -0.19 16.15
CA LEU A 100 23.51 -0.93 17.14
C LEU A 100 23.67 -2.45 17.04
N ARG A 101 24.31 -2.97 15.98
CA ARG A 101 24.50 -4.41 15.73
C ARG A 101 25.18 -5.17 16.86
N PRO A 102 26.26 -4.66 17.50
CA PRO A 102 26.91 -5.36 18.61
C PRO A 102 26.13 -5.25 19.94
N SER A 103 25.07 -4.44 20.00
CA SER A 103 24.30 -4.24 21.24
C SER A 103 23.51 -5.50 21.63
N SER A 104 23.65 -5.92 22.88
CA SER A 104 22.83 -6.99 23.48
C SER A 104 21.44 -6.52 23.91
N ARG A 105 21.13 -5.22 23.75
CA ARG A 105 19.88 -4.62 24.21
C ARG A 105 18.69 -5.11 23.38
N LYS A 106 17.55 -5.28 24.04
CA LYS A 106 16.29 -5.62 23.38
C LYS A 106 15.88 -4.48 22.45
N ARG A 107 15.82 -4.75 21.15
CA ARG A 107 15.36 -3.80 20.14
C ARG A 107 13.85 -3.93 19.97
N ILE A 108 13.14 -2.84 20.16
CA ILE A 108 11.70 -2.74 19.96
C ILE A 108 11.47 -1.69 18.87
N TRP A 109 10.94 -2.12 17.74
CA TRP A 109 10.54 -1.22 16.66
C TRP A 109 9.15 -0.69 16.99
N LEU A 110 9.05 0.64 17.14
CA LEU A 110 7.77 1.29 17.36
C LEU A 110 7.06 1.46 16.00
N PRO A 111 5.76 1.18 15.93
CA PRO A 111 4.99 1.45 14.71
C PRO A 111 4.98 2.96 14.44
N VAL A 112 5.21 3.34 13.19
CA VAL A 112 5.06 4.74 12.75
C VAL A 112 3.57 4.97 12.50
N ASN A 113 2.92 5.73 13.36
CA ASN A 113 1.52 6.10 13.17
C ASN A 113 1.38 7.04 11.97
N SER A 114 0.32 6.86 11.20
CA SER A 114 -0.07 7.82 10.17
C SER A 114 -0.42 9.15 10.81
N LEU A 115 0.21 10.22 10.34
CA LEU A 115 -0.06 11.58 10.76
C LEU A 115 -1.25 12.15 9.98
N GLU A 116 -2.04 12.97 10.66
CA GLU A 116 -2.95 13.87 9.96
C GLU A 116 -2.16 14.93 9.17
N PRO A 117 -2.74 15.50 8.10
CA PRO A 117 -2.11 16.59 7.36
C PRO A 117 -1.71 17.73 8.31
N PRO A 118 -0.46 18.22 8.25
CA PRO A 118 0.07 19.17 9.23
C PRO A 118 -0.56 20.56 9.10
N THR A 119 -0.52 21.31 10.21
CA THR A 119 -0.81 22.74 10.25
C THR A 119 0.43 23.53 10.68
N ILE A 120 0.71 24.65 10.03
CA ILE A 120 1.75 25.60 10.43
C ILE A 120 1.05 26.87 10.91
N SER A 121 1.30 27.29 12.15
CA SER A 121 0.65 28.48 12.74
C SER A 121 -0.89 28.44 12.64
N GLN A 122 -1.47 27.27 12.88
CA GLN A 122 -2.91 26.97 12.75
C GLN A 122 -3.47 27.07 11.32
N GLN A 123 -2.62 27.27 10.31
CA GLN A 123 -3.02 27.22 8.91
C GLN A 123 -2.74 25.83 8.32
N PRO A 124 -3.68 25.23 7.59
CA PRO A 124 -3.46 23.94 6.95
C PRO A 124 -2.39 24.08 5.86
N VAL A 125 -1.42 23.17 5.87
CA VAL A 125 -0.38 23.11 4.83
C VAL A 125 -0.99 22.72 3.47
N PHE A 126 -2.01 21.85 3.50
CA PHE A 126 -2.70 21.35 2.31
C PHE A 126 -4.13 21.89 2.22
N GLN A 127 -4.51 22.39 1.05
CA GLN A 127 -5.87 22.82 0.74
C GLN A 127 -6.73 21.57 0.45
N MET A 128 -7.29 21.00 1.52
CA MET A 128 -8.04 19.74 1.47
C MET A 128 -9.44 19.86 0.85
N ASP A 129 -9.83 21.01 0.31
CA ASP A 129 -11.01 21.19 -0.54
C ASP A 129 -10.75 20.73 -1.98
N ASP A 130 -9.49 20.75 -2.44
CA ASP A 130 -9.09 20.28 -3.76
C ASP A 130 -8.95 18.74 -3.80
N THR A 131 -9.69 18.09 -4.70
CA THR A 131 -9.69 16.62 -4.87
C THR A 131 -8.32 16.04 -5.22
N LEU A 132 -7.52 16.74 -6.03
CA LEU A 132 -6.16 16.30 -6.37
C LEU A 132 -5.27 16.38 -5.12
N VAL A 133 -5.34 17.47 -4.36
CA VAL A 133 -4.56 17.60 -3.11
C VAL A 133 -4.95 16.51 -2.11
N LYS A 134 -6.26 16.26 -1.91
CA LYS A 134 -6.73 15.15 -1.06
C LYS A 134 -6.15 13.81 -1.49
N LEU A 135 -6.14 13.52 -2.79
CA LEU A 135 -5.59 12.28 -3.33
C LEU A 135 -4.09 12.16 -3.03
N LEU A 136 -3.31 13.19 -3.36
CA LEU A 136 -1.86 13.19 -3.19
C LEU A 136 -1.46 13.03 -1.70
N VAL A 137 -2.19 13.71 -0.81
CA VAL A 137 -2.02 13.56 0.64
C VAL A 137 -2.37 12.14 1.08
N SER A 138 -3.47 11.58 0.57
CA SER A 138 -3.85 10.18 0.83
C SER A 138 -2.81 9.19 0.31
N ASP A 139 -2.17 9.46 -0.83
CA ASP A 139 -1.12 8.59 -1.40
C ASP A 139 0.14 8.55 -0.53
N CYS A 140 0.39 9.62 0.23
CA CYS A 140 1.45 9.67 1.24
C CYS A 140 1.04 8.95 2.55
N GLY A 141 -0.25 8.68 2.77
CA GLY A 141 -0.78 7.87 3.87
C GLY A 141 -0.35 8.32 5.28
N GLY A 142 -0.16 9.63 5.47
CA GLY A 142 0.25 10.21 6.75
C GLY A 142 1.74 10.05 7.08
N HIS A 143 2.58 9.64 6.12
CA HIS A 143 4.02 9.58 6.33
C HIS A 143 4.59 11.00 6.36
N GLY A 144 5.04 11.46 7.54
CA GLY A 144 5.42 12.86 7.75
C GLY A 144 6.42 13.40 6.72
N ARG A 145 7.46 12.64 6.39
CA ARG A 145 8.45 13.05 5.39
C ARG A 145 7.92 13.01 3.95
N ALA A 146 7.01 12.08 3.64
CA ALA A 146 6.33 12.07 2.35
C ALA A 146 5.44 13.30 2.19
N LEU A 147 4.73 13.69 3.26
CA LEU A 147 3.93 14.92 3.29
C LEU A 147 4.82 16.17 3.16
N GLU A 148 5.97 16.21 3.82
CA GLU A 148 6.90 17.34 3.70
C GLU A 148 7.40 17.53 2.26
N ILE A 149 7.86 16.44 1.62
CA ILE A 149 8.29 16.49 0.20
C ILE A 149 7.10 16.82 -0.70
N LEU A 150 5.91 16.28 -0.42
CA LEU A 150 4.72 16.62 -1.18
C LEU A 150 4.41 18.12 -1.10
N ALA A 151 4.55 18.74 0.07
CA ALA A 151 4.35 20.18 0.23
C ALA A 151 5.38 20.99 -0.57
N GLU A 152 6.65 20.58 -0.55
CA GLU A 152 7.72 21.17 -1.38
C GLU A 152 7.38 21.07 -2.87
N VAL A 153 6.99 19.88 -3.34
CA VAL A 153 6.66 19.62 -4.75
C VAL A 153 5.39 20.37 -5.17
N ILE A 154 4.31 20.34 -4.39
CA ILE A 154 3.10 21.09 -4.73
C ILE A 154 3.41 22.60 -4.84
N GLY A 155 4.31 23.13 -4.02
CA GLY A 155 4.75 24.52 -4.09
C GLY A 155 5.45 24.92 -5.40
N THR A 156 5.96 23.96 -6.19
CA THR A 156 6.65 24.24 -7.46
C THR A 156 5.75 24.08 -8.70
N PHE A 157 4.55 23.49 -8.56
CA PHE A 157 3.64 23.23 -9.67
C PHE A 157 2.37 24.10 -9.62
N ASP A 158 1.89 24.56 -10.78
CA ASP A 158 0.52 25.08 -10.91
C ASP A 158 -0.46 23.90 -10.99
N LEU A 159 -1.05 23.51 -9.85
CA LEU A 159 -1.97 22.38 -9.72
C LEU A 159 -3.20 22.43 -10.63
N ARG A 160 -3.53 23.58 -11.23
CA ARG A 160 -4.67 23.69 -12.16
C ARG A 160 -4.31 23.26 -13.59
N LYS A 161 -3.01 23.29 -13.92
CA LYS A 161 -2.50 23.10 -15.28
C LYS A 161 -1.43 22.01 -15.39
N CYS A 162 -0.88 21.55 -14.27
CA CYS A 162 0.20 20.58 -14.25
C CYS A 162 -0.24 19.23 -14.82
N ASP A 163 0.74 18.52 -15.38
CA ASP A 163 0.62 17.09 -15.60
C ASP A 163 0.79 16.38 -14.24
N VAL A 164 -0.21 15.62 -13.83
CA VAL A 164 -0.19 14.92 -12.54
C VAL A 164 0.89 13.82 -12.53
N GLY A 165 1.18 13.23 -13.70
CA GLY A 165 2.25 12.25 -13.84
C GLY A 165 3.63 12.85 -13.56
N ASP A 166 3.92 14.02 -14.12
CA ASP A 166 5.17 14.74 -13.86
C ASP A 166 5.32 15.10 -12.38
N LEU A 167 4.26 15.65 -11.76
CA LEU A 167 4.25 15.96 -10.32
C LEU A 167 4.55 14.72 -9.48
N MET A 168 3.88 13.61 -9.79
CA MET A 168 4.03 12.35 -9.08
C MET A 168 5.43 11.74 -9.28
N ARG A 169 5.99 11.83 -10.50
CA ARG A 169 7.37 11.39 -10.80
C ARG A 169 8.39 12.20 -10.01
N GLU A 170 8.22 13.53 -9.93
CA GLU A 170 9.09 14.41 -9.15
C GLU A 170 9.05 14.05 -7.65
N LEU A 171 7.85 13.93 -7.06
CA LEU A 171 7.67 13.48 -5.68
C LEU A 171 8.40 12.16 -5.41
N ARG A 172 8.19 11.19 -6.30
CA ARG A 172 8.79 9.86 -6.19
C ARG A 172 10.32 9.94 -6.27
N ASP A 173 10.87 10.71 -7.20
CA ASP A 173 12.31 10.77 -7.43
C ASP A 173 13.02 11.48 -6.26
N GLN A 174 12.41 12.51 -5.67
CA GLN A 174 12.88 13.11 -4.42
C GLN A 174 12.84 12.13 -3.23
N LEU A 175 11.74 11.38 -3.07
CA LEU A 175 11.63 10.35 -2.04
C LEU A 175 12.67 9.24 -2.24
N ALA A 176 12.90 8.80 -3.48
CA ALA A 176 13.89 7.77 -3.80
C ALA A 176 15.31 8.22 -3.49
N GLY A 177 15.61 9.51 -3.72
CA GLY A 177 16.85 10.13 -3.31
C GLY A 177 17.07 10.06 -1.79
N ARG A 178 16.04 10.40 -0.99
CA ARG A 178 16.14 10.46 0.48
C ARG A 178 16.08 9.09 1.16
N TYR A 179 15.38 8.11 0.59
CA TYR A 179 15.13 6.79 1.21
C TYR A 179 15.84 5.62 0.50
N ARG A 180 16.89 5.90 -0.28
CA ARG A 180 17.62 4.90 -1.07
C ARG A 180 17.96 3.62 -0.29
N ASP A 181 18.44 3.78 0.94
CA ASP A 181 18.92 2.65 1.74
C ASP A 181 17.81 1.88 2.45
N ALA A 182 16.76 2.58 2.88
CA ALA A 182 15.55 1.96 3.43
C ALA A 182 14.79 1.15 2.36
N LEU A 183 15.02 1.46 1.08
CA LEU A 183 14.49 0.78 -0.09
C LEU A 183 15.50 -0.16 -0.77
N ALA A 184 16.63 -0.48 -0.12
CA ALA A 184 17.64 -1.40 -0.63
C ALA A 184 17.17 -2.87 -0.54
N LEU A 185 16.12 -3.19 -1.29
CA LEU A 185 15.55 -4.52 -1.45
C LEU A 185 15.96 -5.08 -2.80
N THR A 186 16.19 -6.39 -2.86
CA THR A 186 16.33 -7.08 -4.15
C THR A 186 15.01 -7.02 -4.93
N ILE A 187 15.09 -7.12 -6.26
CA ILE A 187 13.92 -7.15 -7.16
C ILE A 187 12.91 -8.22 -6.71
N LYS A 188 13.41 -9.38 -6.27
CA LYS A 188 12.59 -10.50 -5.80
C LYS A 188 11.86 -10.15 -4.50
N GLU A 189 12.55 -9.56 -3.53
CA GLU A 189 11.95 -9.12 -2.26
C GLU A 189 10.92 -8.01 -2.46
N ALA A 190 11.25 -6.98 -3.24
CA ALA A 190 10.31 -5.92 -3.59
C ALA A 190 9.06 -6.52 -4.27
N GLY A 191 9.26 -7.47 -5.18
CA GLY A 191 8.23 -8.29 -5.81
C GLY A 191 7.28 -8.91 -4.81
N ALA A 192 7.83 -9.63 -3.84
CA ALA A 192 7.07 -10.33 -2.81
C ALA A 192 6.29 -9.37 -1.92
N ILE A 193 6.93 -8.30 -1.47
CA ILE A 193 6.35 -7.29 -0.57
C ILE A 193 5.19 -6.55 -1.26
N VAL A 194 5.42 -6.05 -2.47
CA VAL A 194 4.38 -5.36 -3.24
C VAL A 194 3.19 -6.29 -3.46
N ARG A 195 3.41 -7.54 -3.89
CA ARG A 195 2.34 -8.53 -4.05
C ARG A 195 1.57 -8.78 -2.75
N ALA A 196 2.26 -8.95 -1.63
CA ALA A 196 1.62 -9.17 -0.34
C ALA A 196 0.75 -7.99 0.09
N ILE A 197 1.23 -6.75 -0.08
CA ILE A 197 0.49 -5.53 0.25
C ILE A 197 -0.73 -5.36 -0.66
N LEU A 198 -0.53 -5.44 -1.99
CA LEU A 198 -1.60 -5.21 -2.98
C LEU A 198 -2.79 -6.17 -2.82
N THR A 199 -2.49 -7.40 -2.41
CA THR A 199 -3.51 -8.45 -2.28
C THR A 199 -4.00 -8.64 -0.86
N HIS A 200 -3.50 -7.80 0.07
CA HIS A 200 -3.80 -7.87 1.48
C HIS A 200 -3.58 -9.29 2.03
N GLN A 201 -2.43 -9.88 1.67
CA GLN A 201 -2.10 -11.25 2.01
C GLN A 201 -1.97 -11.42 3.51
N GLN A 202 -2.63 -12.43 4.06
CA GLN A 202 -2.43 -12.86 5.44
C GLN A 202 -1.07 -13.56 5.59
N LEU A 203 -0.24 -13.04 6.50
CA LEU A 203 1.14 -13.44 6.78
C LEU A 203 1.29 -13.83 8.25
N ASP A 204 2.00 -14.92 8.50
CA ASP A 204 2.40 -15.31 9.86
C ASP A 204 3.57 -14.44 10.34
N ALA A 205 3.48 -13.93 11.58
CA ALA A 205 4.48 -13.01 12.13
C ALA A 205 5.87 -13.64 12.33
N ASN A 206 5.93 -14.97 12.48
CA ASN A 206 7.15 -15.70 12.81
C ASN A 206 7.80 -16.38 11.61
N LEU A 207 7.10 -16.45 10.47
CA LEU A 207 7.61 -17.06 9.25
C LEU A 207 8.12 -16.00 8.26
N PRO A 208 9.17 -16.30 7.48
CA PRO A 208 9.57 -15.45 6.36
C PRO A 208 8.44 -15.28 5.35
N ILE A 209 8.37 -14.11 4.73
CA ILE A 209 7.47 -13.89 3.60
C ILE A 209 7.94 -14.73 2.43
N ARG A 210 7.00 -15.28 1.66
CA ARG A 210 7.32 -16.05 0.45
C ARG A 210 8.27 -15.26 -0.44
N ASP A 211 9.26 -15.93 -1.02
CA ASP A 211 10.29 -15.33 -1.87
C ASP A 211 11.27 -14.36 -1.19
N THR A 212 11.22 -14.26 0.15
CA THR A 212 12.17 -13.51 0.98
C THR A 212 12.73 -14.39 2.10
N ASP A 213 13.82 -13.94 2.73
CA ASP A 213 14.34 -14.48 3.98
C ASP A 213 13.91 -13.66 5.22
N LYS A 214 13.09 -12.62 4.99
CA LYS A 214 12.66 -11.64 6.01
C LYS A 214 11.24 -11.92 6.48
N ARG A 215 11.06 -11.86 7.79
CA ARG A 215 9.75 -11.87 8.45
C ARG A 215 9.03 -10.52 8.31
N PRO A 216 7.71 -10.45 8.54
CA PRO A 216 6.96 -9.20 8.44
C PRO A 216 7.48 -8.07 9.34
N ASP A 217 7.94 -8.39 10.55
CA ASP A 217 8.53 -7.40 11.48
C ASP A 217 9.84 -6.80 10.95
N GLN A 218 10.66 -7.60 10.28
CA GLN A 218 11.91 -7.15 9.65
C GLN A 218 11.65 -6.30 8.40
N ILE A 219 10.58 -6.57 7.66
CA ILE A 219 10.15 -5.70 6.54
C ILE A 219 9.59 -4.37 7.06
N ALA A 220 8.86 -4.40 8.17
CA ALA A 220 8.27 -3.19 8.75
C ALA A 220 9.26 -2.33 9.53
N SER A 221 10.43 -2.85 9.90
CA SER A 221 11.40 -2.15 10.76
C SER A 221 11.87 -0.79 10.24
N PRO A 222 12.05 -0.55 8.92
CA PRO A 222 12.42 0.78 8.43
C PRO A 222 11.30 1.83 8.57
N GLY A 223 10.07 1.43 8.92
CA GLY A 223 8.93 2.31 9.12
C GLY A 223 8.21 2.76 7.85
N LEU A 224 8.70 2.38 6.65
CA LEU A 224 8.06 2.70 5.37
C LEU A 224 6.84 1.81 5.08
N ILE A 225 6.93 0.55 5.51
CA ILE A 225 5.87 -0.45 5.43
C ILE A 225 5.46 -0.76 6.87
N GLN A 226 4.17 -0.95 7.09
CA GLN A 226 3.63 -1.35 8.37
C GLN A 226 3.23 -2.83 8.32
N TYR A 227 3.42 -3.53 9.43
CA TYR A 227 2.82 -4.84 9.66
C TYR A 227 1.69 -4.69 10.67
N VAL A 228 0.45 -4.83 10.19
CA VAL A 228 -0.75 -4.76 11.03
C VAL A 228 -1.09 -6.18 11.47
N LYS A 229 -0.99 -6.44 12.78
CA LYS A 229 -1.40 -7.71 13.35
C LYS A 229 -2.91 -7.81 13.34
N ASP A 230 -3.40 -8.96 12.90
CA ASP A 230 -4.78 -9.40 13.06
C ASP A 230 -4.87 -10.31 14.30
N HIS A 231 -6.02 -10.91 14.55
CA HIS A 231 -6.21 -11.87 15.62
C HIS A 231 -5.16 -13.01 15.59
N GLY A 232 -4.47 -13.21 16.71
CA GLY A 232 -3.51 -14.30 16.90
C GLY A 232 -2.08 -13.95 16.42
N ASN A 233 -1.47 -14.87 15.68
CA ASN A 233 -0.08 -14.75 15.19
C ASN A 233 0.02 -14.33 13.72
N SER A 234 -1.10 -13.90 13.12
CA SER A 234 -1.17 -13.46 11.74
C SER A 234 -1.38 -11.95 11.64
N GLY A 235 -1.11 -11.42 10.47
CA GLY A 235 -1.31 -10.02 10.13
C GLY A 235 -1.09 -9.81 8.64
N TYR A 236 -0.94 -8.57 8.23
CA TYR A 236 -0.72 -8.21 6.84
C TYR A 236 0.21 -7.01 6.74
N LEU A 237 0.87 -6.88 5.60
CA LEU A 237 1.64 -5.68 5.29
C LEU A 237 0.72 -4.63 4.67
N THR A 238 0.92 -3.38 5.07
CA THR A 238 0.29 -2.22 4.45
C THR A 238 1.33 -1.12 4.24
N ALA A 239 1.16 -0.33 3.19
CA ALA A 239 1.97 0.84 2.93
C ALA A 239 1.15 1.87 2.14
N PRO A 240 1.42 3.17 2.33
CA PRO A 240 0.91 4.21 1.43
C PRO A 240 1.23 3.93 -0.05
N TYR A 241 0.38 4.44 -0.94
CA TYR A 241 0.51 4.22 -2.39
C TYR A 241 1.90 4.61 -2.92
N ILE A 242 2.43 5.76 -2.48
CA ILE A 242 3.71 6.29 -2.97
C ILE A 242 4.85 5.28 -2.76
N TRP A 243 4.90 4.61 -1.61
CA TRP A 243 5.93 3.63 -1.29
C TRP A 243 5.79 2.37 -2.14
N ILE A 244 4.57 1.93 -2.40
CA ILE A 244 4.29 0.77 -3.25
C ILE A 244 4.69 1.08 -4.68
N TRP A 245 4.39 2.28 -5.17
CA TRP A 245 4.78 2.69 -6.51
C TRP A 245 6.31 2.72 -6.67
N MET A 246 7.02 3.23 -5.65
CA MET A 246 8.49 3.20 -5.63
C MET A 246 9.05 1.78 -5.67
N LEU A 247 8.50 0.88 -4.85
CA LEU A 247 8.90 -0.53 -4.85
C LEU A 247 8.58 -1.20 -6.18
N ALA A 248 7.38 -0.94 -6.74
CA ALA A 248 6.91 -1.51 -8.00
C ALA A 248 7.79 -1.13 -9.19
N LYS A 249 8.30 0.12 -9.23
CA LYS A 249 9.21 0.57 -10.30
C LYS A 249 10.47 -0.30 -10.41
N ASN A 250 11.01 -0.73 -9.29
CA ASN A 250 12.24 -1.52 -9.24
C ASN A 250 12.04 -3.00 -9.65
N ILE A 251 10.78 -3.44 -9.81
CA ILE A 251 10.43 -4.85 -10.05
C ILE A 251 10.36 -5.19 -11.56
N GLY A 252 10.42 -4.19 -12.45
CA GLY A 252 10.32 -4.39 -13.91
C GLY A 252 8.99 -5.02 -14.35
N GLU A 253 9.01 -5.78 -15.45
CA GLU A 253 7.83 -6.45 -16.02
C GLU A 253 7.16 -7.49 -15.09
N SER A 254 7.70 -7.77 -13.90
CA SER A 254 7.20 -8.82 -13.01
C SER A 254 5.83 -8.52 -12.36
N ILE A 255 5.28 -7.33 -12.57
CA ILE A 255 3.86 -6.99 -12.32
C ILE A 255 3.29 -6.38 -13.62
N PRO A 256 3.17 -7.17 -14.70
CA PRO A 256 2.76 -6.62 -15.98
C PRO A 256 1.33 -6.08 -15.87
N ASN A 257 1.09 -4.90 -16.43
CA ASN A 257 -0.22 -4.24 -16.58
C ASN A 257 -0.82 -3.53 -15.34
N TRP A 258 -0.08 -3.40 -14.24
CA TRP A 258 -0.50 -2.53 -13.15
C TRP A 258 0.03 -1.12 -13.40
N ARG A 259 -0.85 -0.27 -13.91
CA ARG A 259 -0.56 1.10 -14.33
C ARG A 259 -0.38 2.01 -13.11
N PHE A 260 0.69 1.81 -12.35
CA PHE A 260 1.02 2.72 -11.22
C PHE A 260 1.37 4.15 -11.71
N ASP A 261 1.69 4.30 -13.00
CA ASP A 261 1.92 5.56 -13.71
C ASP A 261 0.84 5.78 -14.79
N ASP A 262 -0.44 5.50 -14.49
CA ASP A 262 -1.60 5.67 -15.42
C ASP A 262 -1.87 7.13 -15.85
N TYR A 263 -0.91 8.02 -15.62
CA TYR A 263 -0.99 9.42 -16.00
C TYR A 263 -0.59 9.66 -17.46
N ASN A 264 0.17 8.73 -18.06
CA ASN A 264 0.69 8.84 -19.43
C ASN A 264 0.03 7.84 -20.39
N GLU A 265 -0.37 8.39 -21.54
CA GLU A 265 -1.05 7.83 -22.72
C GLU A 265 -0.34 6.65 -23.42
N HIS A 266 0.78 6.14 -22.90
CA HIS A 266 1.73 5.35 -23.70
C HIS A 266 1.40 3.86 -23.94
N MET A 267 0.26 3.35 -23.48
CA MET A 267 -0.06 1.91 -23.54
C MET A 267 -1.21 1.53 -24.48
N SER A 268 -1.93 2.50 -25.08
CA SER A 268 -3.02 2.18 -26.03
C SER A 268 -2.54 1.48 -27.32
N LYS A 269 -1.22 1.44 -27.56
CA LYS A 269 -0.63 0.76 -28.73
C LYS A 269 -0.26 -0.71 -28.51
N GLU A 270 -0.12 -1.17 -27.27
CA GLU A 270 0.42 -2.50 -26.97
C GLU A 270 -0.61 -3.49 -26.41
N ASP A 271 -1.63 -3.01 -25.68
CA ASP A 271 -2.66 -3.86 -25.08
C ASP A 271 -3.99 -3.78 -25.85
N LYS A 272 -4.16 -4.67 -26.83
CA LYS A 272 -5.36 -4.74 -27.69
C LYS A 272 -6.65 -5.13 -26.95
N ALA A 273 -6.54 -5.61 -25.70
CA ALA A 273 -7.69 -5.97 -24.87
C ALA A 273 -8.41 -4.76 -24.25
N LEU A 274 -7.90 -3.55 -24.47
CA LEU A 274 -8.54 -2.30 -24.09
C LEU A 274 -8.90 -1.52 -25.36
N PRO A 275 -10.19 -1.33 -25.67
CA PRO A 275 -10.61 -0.40 -26.69
C PRO A 275 -10.07 0.99 -26.34
N PRO A 276 -9.48 1.73 -27.30
CA PRO A 276 -9.00 3.10 -27.07
C PRO A 276 -10.09 4.02 -26.47
N GLU A 277 -11.37 3.68 -26.64
CA GLU A 277 -12.52 4.50 -26.26
C GLU A 277 -13.27 4.03 -25.00
N SER A 278 -12.67 3.18 -24.15
CA SER A 278 -13.40 2.50 -23.06
C SER A 278 -13.97 3.46 -21.98
N LEU A 279 -15.26 3.27 -21.66
CA LEU A 279 -16.03 4.09 -20.70
C LEU A 279 -15.54 3.86 -19.26
N THR A 280 -15.82 4.81 -18.34
CA THR A 280 -15.43 4.74 -16.92
C THR A 280 -15.78 3.43 -16.21
N TRP A 281 -16.92 2.82 -16.57
CA TRP A 281 -17.34 1.53 -16.01
C TRP A 281 -16.55 0.34 -16.59
N GLN A 282 -16.16 0.34 -17.87
CA GLN A 282 -15.31 -0.73 -18.45
C GLN A 282 -13.95 -0.75 -17.75
N ASN A 283 -13.38 0.41 -17.45
CA ASN A 283 -12.16 0.50 -16.65
C ASN A 283 -12.32 -0.11 -15.25
N PHE A 284 -13.50 -0.02 -14.64
CA PHE A 284 -13.80 -0.69 -13.36
C PHE A 284 -13.87 -2.22 -13.50
N GLU A 285 -14.47 -2.75 -14.58
CA GLU A 285 -14.54 -4.20 -14.82
C GLU A 285 -13.14 -4.79 -15.08
N HIS A 286 -12.37 -4.14 -15.95
CA HIS A 286 -10.99 -4.53 -16.27
C HIS A 286 -10.10 -4.44 -15.03
N PHE A 287 -10.23 -3.39 -14.22
CA PHE A 287 -9.50 -3.25 -12.96
C PHE A 287 -9.77 -4.44 -12.03
N ASN A 288 -11.04 -4.76 -11.76
CA ASN A 288 -11.39 -5.85 -10.84
C ASN A 288 -10.96 -7.23 -11.35
N ALA A 289 -11.09 -7.50 -12.65
CA ALA A 289 -10.63 -8.73 -13.25
C ALA A 289 -9.10 -8.87 -13.16
N ARG A 290 -8.35 -7.80 -13.43
CA ARG A 290 -6.88 -7.76 -13.26
C ARG A 290 -6.47 -7.94 -11.80
N PHE A 291 -7.21 -7.31 -10.89
CA PHE A 291 -7.01 -7.44 -9.45
C PHE A 291 -7.14 -8.89 -9.00
N ARG A 292 -8.19 -9.58 -9.49
CA ARG A 292 -8.38 -11.01 -9.22
C ARG A 292 -7.27 -11.89 -9.80
N CYS A 293 -6.80 -11.59 -11.01
CA CYS A 293 -5.64 -12.27 -11.57
C CYS A 293 -4.41 -12.09 -10.67
N LEU A 294 -4.11 -10.87 -10.21
CA LEU A 294 -2.99 -10.63 -9.30
C LEU A 294 -3.09 -11.50 -8.04
N LYS A 295 -4.27 -11.56 -7.42
CA LYS A 295 -4.48 -12.39 -6.22
C LYS A 295 -4.14 -13.87 -6.42
N SER A 296 -4.31 -14.40 -7.64
CA SER A 296 -3.89 -15.77 -7.95
C SER A 296 -2.37 -15.97 -7.97
N TRP A 297 -1.61 -14.96 -8.40
CA TRP A 297 -0.15 -15.02 -8.52
C TRP A 297 0.57 -14.92 -7.17
N VAL A 298 -0.08 -14.33 -6.17
CA VAL A 298 0.44 -14.24 -4.80
C VAL A 298 0.47 -15.60 -4.12
N LEU A 299 -0.49 -16.46 -4.48
CA LEU A 299 -0.55 -17.84 -4.01
C LEU A 299 0.33 -18.75 -4.86
N ASP A 300 0.81 -19.85 -4.28
CA ASP A 300 1.62 -20.84 -4.98
C ASP A 300 0.79 -21.54 -6.07
N GLU A 301 1.38 -21.71 -7.26
CA GLU A 301 0.79 -22.49 -8.34
C GLU A 301 0.55 -23.92 -7.85
N GLY A 302 -0.67 -24.40 -8.04
CA GLY A 302 -1.05 -25.76 -7.71
C GLY A 302 -1.25 -26.05 -6.23
N THR A 303 -1.21 -25.05 -5.35
CA THR A 303 -1.53 -25.24 -3.93
C THR A 303 -3.01 -25.08 -3.65
N TYR A 304 -3.53 -25.84 -2.67
CA TYR A 304 -4.91 -25.70 -2.24
C TYR A 304 -5.11 -24.39 -1.48
N THR A 305 -6.16 -23.66 -1.85
CA THR A 305 -6.58 -22.41 -1.24
C THR A 305 -8.11 -22.37 -1.13
N THR A 306 -8.62 -21.23 -0.67
CA THR A 306 -10.05 -20.98 -0.51
C THR A 306 -10.46 -19.63 -1.09
N ILE A 307 -11.74 -19.51 -1.45
CA ILE A 307 -12.33 -18.24 -1.88
C ILE A 307 -12.19 -17.18 -0.78
N SER A 308 -12.34 -17.56 0.49
CA SER A 308 -12.15 -16.63 1.62
C SER A 308 -10.73 -16.07 1.71
N LYS A 309 -9.72 -16.85 1.31
CA LYS A 309 -8.32 -16.41 1.32
C LYS A 309 -8.02 -15.51 0.12
N VAL A 310 -8.55 -15.84 -1.06
CA VAL A 310 -8.40 -15.01 -2.25
C VAL A 310 -9.17 -13.69 -2.11
N HIS A 311 -10.41 -13.72 -1.63
CA HIS A 311 -11.22 -12.52 -1.43
C HIS A 311 -11.16 -12.01 0.01
N TYR A 312 -10.01 -12.18 0.68
CA TYR A 312 -9.80 -11.59 1.99
C TYR A 312 -10.10 -10.08 1.94
N GLY A 313 -10.73 -9.59 3.00
CA GLY A 313 -11.25 -8.23 3.11
C GLY A 313 -12.65 -8.01 2.54
N ALA A 314 -13.20 -8.92 1.74
CA ALA A 314 -14.59 -8.82 1.28
C ALA A 314 -15.57 -9.37 2.32
N ARG A 315 -16.84 -8.93 2.24
CA ARG A 315 -17.93 -9.58 2.99
C ARG A 315 -18.38 -10.81 2.23
N LEU A 316 -18.20 -12.00 2.82
CA LEU A 316 -18.44 -13.29 2.16
C LEU A 316 -19.36 -14.18 2.99
N LYS A 317 -20.08 -15.08 2.32
CA LYS A 317 -20.81 -16.17 2.95
C LYS A 317 -20.61 -17.49 2.20
N GLY A 318 -20.12 -18.48 2.93
CA GLY A 318 -19.70 -19.76 2.35
C GLY A 318 -18.29 -19.68 1.78
N ASN A 319 -17.74 -20.84 1.43
CA ASN A 319 -16.36 -20.95 0.98
C ASN A 319 -16.20 -22.16 0.04
N ILE A 320 -15.33 -22.03 -0.95
CA ILE A 320 -14.98 -23.11 -1.88
C ILE A 320 -13.49 -23.37 -1.76
N HIS A 321 -13.12 -24.65 -1.65
CA HIS A 321 -11.72 -25.10 -1.66
C HIS A 321 -11.36 -25.48 -3.09
N PHE A 322 -10.23 -24.99 -3.57
CA PHE A 322 -9.77 -25.24 -4.93
C PHE A 322 -8.26 -25.17 -5.01
N LYS A 323 -7.70 -25.74 -6.08
CA LYS A 323 -6.30 -25.63 -6.42
C LYS A 323 -6.04 -24.30 -7.13
N ASN A 324 -5.14 -23.49 -6.60
CA ASN A 324 -4.80 -22.20 -7.19
C ASN A 324 -4.04 -22.39 -8.51
N HIS A 325 -4.41 -21.57 -9.50
CA HIS A 325 -3.68 -21.43 -10.74
C HIS A 325 -3.40 -19.97 -11.02
N HIS A 326 -2.21 -19.66 -11.53
CA HIS A 326 -1.82 -18.35 -12.00
C HIS A 326 -2.64 -17.96 -13.22
N LEU A 327 -3.56 -17.03 -12.99
CA LEU A 327 -4.56 -16.64 -13.99
C LEU A 327 -3.98 -15.66 -15.00
N ARG A 328 -4.50 -15.75 -16.23
CA ARG A 328 -4.37 -14.76 -17.29
C ARG A 328 -5.72 -14.08 -17.53
N ILE A 329 -5.69 -12.84 -18.00
CA ILE A 329 -6.90 -12.12 -18.36
C ILE A 329 -7.13 -12.19 -19.86
N ASP A 330 -8.39 -12.31 -20.28
CA ASP A 330 -8.82 -12.19 -21.67
C ASP A 330 -10.26 -11.66 -21.74
N ALA A 331 -10.71 -11.24 -22.91
CA ALA A 331 -12.07 -10.78 -23.17
C ALA A 331 -12.79 -11.74 -24.13
N ALA A 332 -14.01 -12.13 -23.79
CA ALA A 332 -14.83 -13.00 -24.62
C ALA A 332 -15.27 -12.26 -25.90
N SER A 333 -15.06 -12.87 -27.07
CA SER A 333 -15.51 -12.31 -28.34
C SER A 333 -17.03 -12.35 -28.50
N LEU A 334 -17.70 -13.19 -27.70
CA LEU A 334 -19.14 -13.37 -27.71
C LEU A 334 -19.64 -13.50 -26.28
N GLN A 335 -20.88 -13.08 -26.07
CA GLN A 335 -21.57 -13.26 -24.80
C GLN A 335 -21.65 -14.76 -24.44
N THR A 336 -21.23 -15.11 -23.23
CA THR A 336 -21.20 -16.50 -22.74
C THR A 336 -22.05 -16.66 -21.47
N ASP A 337 -22.83 -17.74 -21.38
CA ASP A 337 -23.53 -18.12 -20.14
C ASP A 337 -22.51 -18.54 -19.08
N THR A 338 -22.51 -17.84 -17.96
CA THR A 338 -21.46 -17.92 -16.92
C THR A 338 -21.75 -18.99 -15.86
N ARG A 339 -22.95 -19.57 -15.87
CA ARG A 339 -23.39 -20.54 -14.87
C ARG A 339 -22.80 -21.92 -15.14
N THR A 340 -22.47 -22.65 -14.08
CA THR A 340 -22.15 -24.07 -14.24
C THR A 340 -23.42 -24.90 -14.46
N TYR A 341 -23.41 -25.74 -15.49
CA TYR A 341 -24.44 -26.74 -15.77
C TYR A 341 -23.82 -28.02 -16.36
N LYS A 342 -24.61 -29.09 -16.51
CA LYS A 342 -24.08 -30.41 -16.93
C LYS A 342 -23.28 -30.37 -18.23
N GLY A 343 -23.68 -29.53 -19.18
CA GLY A 343 -23.05 -29.44 -20.50
C GLY A 343 -21.69 -28.75 -20.50
N ASN A 344 -21.37 -27.95 -19.48
CA ASN A 344 -20.08 -27.25 -19.37
C ASN A 344 -19.21 -27.77 -18.22
N ALA A 345 -19.59 -28.88 -17.57
CA ALA A 345 -18.90 -29.39 -16.38
C ALA A 345 -17.48 -29.91 -16.68
N ASN A 346 -17.30 -30.65 -17.78
CA ASN A 346 -16.02 -31.28 -18.13
C ASN A 346 -15.19 -30.46 -19.12
N LYS A 347 -15.85 -29.75 -20.02
CA LYS A 347 -15.21 -28.95 -21.07
C LYS A 347 -16.07 -27.72 -21.32
N TRP A 348 -15.46 -26.54 -21.34
CA TRP A 348 -16.16 -25.29 -21.60
C TRP A 348 -15.29 -24.35 -22.42
N GLU A 349 -15.40 -24.47 -23.75
CA GLU A 349 -14.65 -23.66 -24.69
C GLU A 349 -15.32 -22.30 -24.90
N VAL A 350 -14.58 -21.22 -24.62
CA VAL A 350 -15.00 -19.84 -24.82
C VAL A 350 -14.08 -19.17 -25.81
N LYS A 351 -14.66 -18.58 -26.85
CA LYS A 351 -13.93 -17.78 -27.83
C LYS A 351 -13.64 -16.41 -27.24
N CYS A 352 -12.36 -16.09 -27.12
CA CYS A 352 -11.83 -14.83 -26.63
C CYS A 352 -11.04 -14.13 -27.74
N GLU A 353 -10.69 -12.87 -27.51
CA GLU A 353 -9.94 -12.05 -28.48
C GLU A 353 -8.59 -12.67 -28.84
N CYS A 354 -7.87 -13.24 -27.87
CA CYS A 354 -6.56 -13.86 -28.10
C CYS A 354 -6.63 -15.35 -28.51
N GLY A 355 -7.82 -15.95 -28.58
CA GLY A 355 -7.97 -17.36 -28.94
C GLY A 355 -9.16 -18.05 -28.29
N THR A 356 -9.26 -19.37 -28.44
CA THR A 356 -10.30 -20.17 -27.76
C THR A 356 -9.71 -20.89 -26.56
N PHE A 357 -10.34 -20.71 -25.40
CA PHE A 357 -9.85 -21.25 -24.15
C PHE A 357 -10.87 -22.15 -23.50
N ASP A 358 -10.40 -23.27 -22.94
CA ASP A 358 -11.22 -24.13 -22.09
C ASP A 358 -11.17 -23.62 -20.65
N VAL A 359 -12.30 -23.11 -20.15
CA VAL A 359 -12.45 -22.55 -18.81
C VAL A 359 -12.19 -23.60 -17.74
N ARG A 360 -12.41 -24.88 -18.03
CA ARG A 360 -12.14 -25.99 -17.09
C ARG A 360 -10.66 -26.27 -16.88
N LYS A 361 -9.77 -25.67 -17.68
CA LYS A 361 -8.33 -25.61 -17.36
C LYS A 361 -8.02 -24.65 -16.21
N CYS A 362 -8.97 -23.81 -15.78
CA CYS A 362 -8.88 -22.95 -14.60
C CYS A 362 -7.72 -21.95 -14.61
N LYS A 363 -7.22 -21.56 -15.80
CA LYS A 363 -6.05 -20.67 -15.99
C LYS A 363 -6.40 -19.27 -16.49
N ASN A 364 -7.67 -18.97 -16.73
CA ASN A 364 -8.09 -17.69 -17.31
C ASN A 364 -9.22 -17.07 -16.48
N CYS A 365 -9.14 -15.75 -16.27
CA CYS A 365 -10.23 -14.88 -15.88
C CYS A 365 -10.73 -14.17 -17.14
N ILE A 366 -11.96 -14.44 -17.53
CA ILE A 366 -12.53 -13.95 -18.79
C ILE A 366 -13.52 -12.85 -18.49
N ILE A 367 -13.30 -11.66 -19.06
CA ILE A 367 -14.28 -10.58 -19.10
C ILE A 367 -15.29 -10.93 -20.18
N ASN A 368 -16.56 -10.96 -19.83
CA ASN A 368 -17.65 -11.29 -20.73
C ASN A 368 -18.00 -10.08 -21.60
N LEU A 369 -18.61 -10.32 -22.75
CA LEU A 369 -19.17 -9.24 -23.55
C LEU A 369 -20.38 -8.64 -22.83
N ALA A 370 -20.47 -7.31 -22.80
CA ALA A 370 -21.50 -6.56 -22.06
C ALA A 370 -22.91 -7.12 -22.31
N SER A 371 -23.62 -7.46 -21.23
CA SER A 371 -24.97 -8.00 -21.35
C SER A 371 -25.80 -7.88 -20.07
N PRO A 372 -27.13 -7.72 -20.17
CA PRO A 372 -28.00 -7.80 -19.01
C PRO A 372 -28.17 -9.23 -18.47
N LYS A 373 -27.83 -10.29 -19.22
CA LYS A 373 -28.26 -11.67 -18.91
C LYS A 373 -27.28 -12.49 -18.07
N PHE A 374 -25.98 -12.20 -18.12
CA PHE A 374 -24.94 -13.00 -17.49
C PHE A 374 -23.96 -12.11 -16.72
N ALA A 375 -23.05 -12.72 -15.97
CA ALA A 375 -22.00 -12.01 -15.24
C ALA A 375 -21.03 -11.29 -16.19
N ASP A 376 -20.39 -10.24 -15.66
CA ASP A 376 -19.44 -9.39 -16.39
C ASP A 376 -18.05 -10.03 -16.48
N ALA A 377 -17.67 -10.90 -15.54
CA ALA A 377 -16.47 -11.73 -15.65
C ALA A 377 -16.63 -13.08 -14.96
N PHE A 378 -15.83 -14.07 -15.35
CA PHE A 378 -15.90 -15.42 -14.81
C PHE A 378 -14.60 -16.21 -14.96
N LEU A 379 -14.43 -17.23 -14.13
CA LEU A 379 -13.40 -18.25 -14.25
C LEU A 379 -13.87 -19.60 -13.69
N GLY A 380 -13.21 -20.67 -14.12
CA GLY A 380 -13.37 -22.00 -13.53
C GLY A 380 -12.51 -22.15 -12.28
N LEU A 381 -13.04 -22.81 -11.26
CA LEU A 381 -12.29 -23.21 -10.07
C LEU A 381 -11.92 -24.69 -10.14
N ASP A 382 -10.64 -25.02 -9.94
CA ASP A 382 -10.15 -26.41 -9.87
C ASP A 382 -10.50 -27.03 -8.50
N SER A 383 -11.79 -27.31 -8.33
CA SER A 383 -12.38 -27.89 -7.12
C SER A 383 -12.50 -29.40 -7.26
N THR A 384 -12.09 -30.13 -6.22
CA THR A 384 -12.13 -31.60 -6.20
C THR A 384 -13.52 -32.18 -6.00
N ARG A 385 -14.52 -31.36 -5.65
CA ARG A 385 -15.89 -31.84 -5.34
C ARG A 385 -16.79 -31.86 -6.56
N HIS A 386 -16.75 -30.79 -7.34
CA HIS A 386 -17.57 -30.58 -8.52
C HIS A 386 -17.04 -29.37 -9.28
N SER A 387 -17.30 -29.35 -10.59
CA SER A 387 -17.05 -28.17 -11.41
C SER A 387 -17.87 -26.99 -10.85
N CYS A 388 -17.19 -25.90 -10.56
CA CYS A 388 -17.79 -24.67 -10.09
C CYS A 388 -17.02 -23.48 -10.69
N ASN A 389 -17.70 -22.35 -10.75
CA ASN A 389 -17.15 -21.11 -11.26
C ASN A 389 -17.05 -20.08 -10.14
N GLU A 390 -16.11 -19.16 -10.28
CA GLU A 390 -16.15 -17.87 -9.61
C GLU A 390 -16.68 -16.87 -10.65
N VAL A 391 -17.78 -16.19 -10.33
CA VAL A 391 -18.48 -15.29 -11.24
C VAL A 391 -18.62 -13.91 -10.62
N HIS A 392 -18.29 -12.89 -11.41
CA HIS A 392 -18.20 -11.51 -10.98
C HIS A 392 -19.29 -10.68 -11.64
N GLN A 393 -19.91 -9.83 -10.83
CA GLN A 393 -20.73 -8.75 -11.33
C GLN A 393 -20.14 -7.42 -10.83
N TYR A 394 -20.09 -6.44 -11.70
CA TYR A 394 -19.54 -5.12 -11.46
C TYR A 394 -20.67 -4.10 -11.63
N LYS A 395 -20.90 -3.28 -10.59
CA LYS A 395 -21.96 -2.27 -10.63
C LYS A 395 -21.46 -0.90 -10.19
N TYR A 396 -21.34 -0.03 -11.17
CA TYR A 396 -21.03 1.38 -10.98
C TYR A 396 -22.32 2.17 -10.73
N TYR A 397 -22.50 2.69 -9.51
CA TYR A 397 -23.66 3.49 -9.10
C TYR A 397 -23.25 4.87 -8.60
N ASN A 398 -23.85 5.91 -9.18
CA ASN A 398 -23.65 7.31 -8.75
C ASN A 398 -24.65 7.78 -7.68
N SER A 399 -25.79 7.10 -7.50
CA SER A 399 -26.85 7.54 -6.58
C SER A 399 -27.86 6.46 -6.11
N ALA A 400 -27.88 5.27 -6.72
CA ALA A 400 -28.83 4.21 -6.37
C ALA A 400 -28.20 3.17 -5.43
N THR A 401 -28.90 2.82 -4.35
CA THR A 401 -28.45 1.82 -3.37
C THR A 401 -28.62 0.40 -3.92
N VAL A 402 -27.64 -0.47 -3.70
CA VAL A 402 -27.83 -1.91 -4.00
C VAL A 402 -28.84 -2.47 -2.99
N SER A 403 -30.00 -2.89 -3.48
CA SER A 403 -31.03 -3.56 -2.65
C SER A 403 -30.82 -5.07 -2.62
N GLN A 404 -31.38 -5.74 -1.61
CA GLN A 404 -31.38 -7.21 -1.50
C GLN A 404 -31.94 -7.86 -2.77
N ARG A 405 -33.06 -7.33 -3.29
CA ARG A 405 -33.71 -7.82 -4.50
C ARG A 405 -32.78 -7.74 -5.71
N LEU A 406 -32.14 -6.59 -5.92
CA LEU A 406 -31.21 -6.41 -7.03
C LEU A 406 -30.02 -7.37 -6.93
N TYR A 407 -29.46 -7.52 -5.72
CA TYR A 407 -28.37 -8.47 -5.49
C TYR A 407 -28.78 -9.90 -5.88
N GLU A 408 -29.97 -10.34 -5.48
CA GLU A 408 -30.51 -11.67 -5.81
C GLU A 408 -30.78 -11.83 -7.30
N GLU A 409 -31.32 -10.82 -7.98
CA GLU A 409 -31.54 -10.81 -9.43
C GLU A 409 -30.20 -10.96 -10.19
N GLU A 410 -29.18 -10.18 -9.81
CA GLU A 410 -27.84 -10.26 -10.39
C GLU A 410 -27.14 -11.59 -10.12
N ARG A 411 -27.32 -12.16 -8.92
CA ARG A 411 -26.80 -13.49 -8.59
C ARG A 411 -27.48 -14.58 -9.41
N ASN A 412 -28.81 -14.57 -9.49
CA ASN A 412 -29.59 -15.65 -10.10
C ASN A 412 -29.40 -15.74 -11.62
N LYS A 413 -29.12 -14.61 -12.28
CA LYS A 413 -28.79 -14.59 -13.71
C LYS A 413 -27.35 -15.04 -13.99
N ALA A 414 -26.40 -14.73 -13.09
CA ALA A 414 -24.97 -14.94 -13.30
C ALA A 414 -24.47 -16.31 -12.79
N ALA A 415 -25.03 -16.82 -11.70
CA ALA A 415 -24.46 -17.93 -10.94
C ALA A 415 -25.46 -19.06 -10.73
N SER A 416 -24.98 -20.31 -10.81
CA SER A 416 -25.73 -21.47 -10.31
C SER A 416 -25.54 -21.65 -8.80
N SER A 417 -26.24 -22.62 -8.18
CA SER A 417 -26.14 -22.89 -6.74
C SER A 417 -24.78 -23.44 -6.28
N GLN A 418 -23.94 -23.89 -7.21
CA GLN A 418 -22.59 -24.42 -6.95
C GLN A 418 -21.49 -23.41 -7.26
N ASP A 419 -21.81 -22.31 -7.94
CA ASP A 419 -20.85 -21.26 -8.26
C ASP A 419 -20.70 -20.28 -7.08
N PHE A 420 -19.54 -19.64 -6.99
CA PHE A 420 -19.32 -18.52 -6.10
C PHE A 420 -19.60 -17.21 -6.82
N PHE A 421 -20.60 -16.46 -6.36
CA PHE A 421 -20.94 -15.15 -6.91
C PHE A 421 -20.32 -14.03 -6.09
N ILE A 422 -19.72 -13.03 -6.71
CA ILE A 422 -19.28 -11.82 -6.01
C ILE A 422 -19.69 -10.56 -6.77
N LEU A 423 -20.30 -9.62 -6.04
CA LEU A 423 -20.67 -8.31 -6.57
C LEU A 423 -19.66 -7.26 -6.10
N PHE A 424 -19.08 -6.52 -7.03
CA PHE A 424 -18.28 -5.33 -6.73
C PHE A 424 -19.09 -4.09 -7.07
N THR A 425 -19.10 -3.11 -6.16
CA THR A 425 -19.87 -1.89 -6.38
C THR A 425 -19.19 -0.66 -5.81
N THR A 426 -19.49 0.49 -6.41
CA THR A 426 -19.08 1.82 -5.95
C THR A 426 -19.98 2.40 -4.84
N GLN A 427 -21.00 1.66 -4.39
CA GLN A 427 -21.85 2.07 -3.28
C GLN A 427 -21.12 2.02 -1.94
N LYS A 428 -21.41 2.98 -1.05
CA LYS A 428 -20.71 3.11 0.24
C LYS A 428 -21.03 2.01 1.24
N ASP A 429 -22.32 1.71 1.43
CA ASP A 429 -22.78 0.69 2.37
C ASP A 429 -24.00 -0.04 1.82
N CYS A 430 -23.86 -1.35 1.62
CA CYS A 430 -24.92 -2.22 1.14
C CYS A 430 -25.34 -3.19 2.26
N ASN A 431 -26.48 -2.94 2.90
CA ASN A 431 -27.04 -3.87 3.89
C ASN A 431 -27.70 -5.08 3.20
N ILE A 432 -26.88 -6.05 2.78
CA ILE A 432 -27.28 -7.26 2.05
C ILE A 432 -27.06 -8.49 2.92
N ASN A 433 -28.09 -9.32 3.07
CA ASN A 433 -27.94 -10.66 3.62
C ASN A 433 -27.47 -11.60 2.52
N LEU A 434 -26.17 -11.89 2.52
CA LEU A 434 -25.55 -12.71 1.49
C LEU A 434 -26.19 -14.12 1.46
N PRO A 435 -26.50 -14.68 0.28
CA PRO A 435 -26.79 -16.09 0.11
C PRO A 435 -25.53 -16.95 0.28
N ARG A 436 -25.67 -18.27 0.35
CA ARG A 436 -24.50 -19.17 0.39
C ARG A 436 -23.72 -19.11 -0.94
N TYR A 437 -22.39 -19.19 -0.83
CA TYR A 437 -21.43 -19.03 -1.93
C TYR A 437 -21.61 -17.69 -2.63
N SER A 438 -21.61 -16.63 -1.81
CA SER A 438 -21.78 -15.28 -2.31
C SER A 438 -20.96 -14.28 -1.53
N GLY A 439 -20.56 -13.20 -2.20
CA GLY A 439 -19.78 -12.13 -1.63
C GLY A 439 -20.17 -10.75 -2.17
N ILE A 440 -19.76 -9.72 -1.47
CA ILE A 440 -19.89 -8.33 -1.91
C ILE A 440 -18.67 -7.52 -1.49
N VAL A 441 -18.25 -6.63 -2.38
CA VAL A 441 -17.24 -5.60 -2.14
C VAL A 441 -17.89 -4.24 -2.38
N ASP A 442 -18.15 -3.52 -1.29
CA ASP A 442 -18.70 -2.16 -1.25
C ASP A 442 -17.79 -1.25 -0.42
N GLY A 443 -18.16 0.03 -0.29
CA GLY A 443 -17.35 1.05 0.37
C GLY A 443 -16.96 0.74 1.81
N THR A 444 -17.73 -0.09 2.52
CA THR A 444 -17.41 -0.49 3.90
C THR A 444 -16.15 -1.35 3.99
N CYS A 445 -15.76 -2.00 2.88
CA CYS A 445 -14.67 -2.97 2.87
C CYS A 445 -13.63 -2.71 1.78
N TRP A 446 -13.65 -1.56 1.10
CA TRP A 446 -12.65 -1.26 0.07
C TRP A 446 -11.24 -1.20 0.61
N ASN A 447 -11.02 -0.59 1.78
CA ASN A 447 -9.70 -0.55 2.40
C ASN A 447 -9.22 -1.97 2.75
N ASP A 448 -10.11 -2.81 3.26
CA ASP A 448 -9.75 -4.19 3.58
C ASP A 448 -9.54 -5.05 2.33
N TYR A 449 -10.24 -4.78 1.24
CA TYR A 449 -10.16 -5.61 0.03
C TYR A 449 -9.07 -5.19 -0.97
N TYR A 450 -8.94 -3.88 -1.22
CA TYR A 450 -8.01 -3.27 -2.17
C TYR A 450 -6.78 -2.65 -1.51
N GLY A 451 -6.80 -2.48 -0.19
CA GLY A 451 -5.73 -1.85 0.57
C GLY A 451 -5.40 -0.44 0.02
N PRO A 452 -4.15 -0.19 -0.35
CA PRO A 452 -3.67 1.13 -0.77
C PRO A 452 -4.24 1.63 -2.10
N PHE A 453 -4.88 0.75 -2.88
CA PHE A 453 -5.58 1.15 -4.09
C PHE A 453 -6.99 1.68 -3.84
N ALA A 454 -7.55 1.49 -2.64
CA ALA A 454 -8.93 1.90 -2.34
C ALA A 454 -9.17 3.40 -2.62
N GLY A 455 -8.25 4.28 -2.19
CA GLY A 455 -8.34 5.71 -2.43
C GLY A 455 -8.38 6.05 -3.93
N ARG A 456 -7.48 5.46 -4.72
CA ARG A 456 -7.39 5.71 -6.18
C ARG A 456 -8.50 5.07 -6.99
N ALA A 457 -8.89 3.84 -6.65
CA ALA A 457 -9.91 3.08 -7.37
C ALA A 457 -11.31 3.69 -7.21
N PHE A 458 -11.56 4.43 -6.12
CA PHE A 458 -12.89 4.90 -5.77
C PHE A 458 -13.00 6.39 -5.43
N ILE A 459 -11.97 7.22 -5.67
CA ILE A 459 -12.01 8.66 -5.35
C ILE A 459 -13.26 9.37 -5.90
N TYR A 460 -13.68 9.04 -7.12
CA TYR A 460 -14.88 9.61 -7.75
C TYR A 460 -16.21 9.00 -7.27
N SER A 461 -16.15 7.84 -6.61
CA SER A 461 -17.30 7.30 -5.89
C SER A 461 -17.52 8.05 -4.56
N VAL A 462 -16.48 8.69 -4.04
CA VAL A 462 -16.50 9.47 -2.79
C VAL A 462 -16.81 10.95 -3.03
N ASP A 463 -16.09 11.59 -3.98
CA ASP A 463 -16.20 13.03 -4.27
C ASP A 463 -17.15 13.35 -5.45
N GLY A 464 -17.66 12.34 -6.16
CA GLY A 464 -18.51 12.50 -7.34
C GLY A 464 -17.73 12.80 -8.63
N PRO A 465 -18.30 12.54 -9.82
CA PRO A 465 -17.61 12.79 -11.09
C PRO A 465 -17.32 14.29 -11.26
N PRO A 466 -16.18 14.69 -11.86
CA PRO A 466 -15.90 16.10 -12.06
C PRO A 466 -16.89 16.71 -13.05
N ASN A 467 -17.28 17.95 -12.79
CA ASN A 467 -18.05 18.73 -13.74
C ASN A 467 -17.13 19.20 -14.87
N ILE A 468 -17.34 18.68 -16.08
CA ILE A 468 -16.51 18.98 -17.26
C ILE A 468 -16.40 20.48 -17.58
N ASN A 469 -17.40 21.28 -17.18
CA ASN A 469 -17.43 22.71 -17.45
C ASN A 469 -16.60 23.53 -16.45
N THR A 470 -16.27 22.96 -15.28
CA THR A 470 -15.59 23.68 -14.19
C THR A 470 -14.32 22.98 -13.70
N ALA A 471 -14.08 21.74 -14.13
CA ALA A 471 -12.94 20.95 -13.69
C ALA A 471 -11.64 21.43 -14.33
N THR A 472 -10.57 21.47 -13.53
CA THR A 472 -9.23 21.83 -13.99
C THR A 472 -8.65 20.71 -14.85
N ARG A 473 -7.61 21.00 -15.64
CA ARG A 473 -6.92 20.00 -16.46
C ARG A 473 -6.45 18.81 -15.61
N SER A 474 -5.93 19.08 -14.42
CA SER A 474 -5.37 18.08 -13.53
C SER A 474 -6.46 17.24 -12.85
N THR A 475 -7.59 17.83 -12.41
CA THR A 475 -8.77 17.07 -11.94
C THR A 475 -9.33 16.17 -13.04
N LEU A 476 -9.30 16.67 -14.27
CA LEU A 476 -9.76 15.98 -15.46
C LEU A 476 -8.82 14.82 -15.89
N GLN A 477 -7.52 14.91 -15.59
CA GLN A 477 -6.56 13.80 -15.76
C GLN A 477 -6.77 12.68 -14.74
N LEU A 478 -7.20 13.03 -13.52
CA LEU A 478 -7.54 12.05 -12.49
C LEU A 478 -8.86 11.31 -12.78
N ALA A 479 -9.87 12.03 -13.30
CA ALA A 479 -11.24 11.53 -13.42
C ALA A 479 -11.57 10.75 -14.67
N ILE A 480 -10.68 10.85 -15.63
CA ILE A 480 -10.88 10.21 -16.89
C ILE A 480 -9.63 9.37 -17.12
N PRO A 481 -9.75 8.05 -17.19
CA PRO A 481 -8.84 7.30 -18.04
C PRO A 481 -9.09 7.82 -19.46
N ARG A 482 -8.37 8.89 -19.85
CA ARG A 482 -8.69 9.72 -21.04
C ARG A 482 -8.24 9.04 -22.32
N ARG A 483 -9.26 8.66 -23.09
CA ARG A 483 -9.45 8.71 -24.55
C ARG A 483 -8.50 7.96 -25.47
#